data_AF-A0A0D9SF19-F1
#
_entry.id   AF-A0A0D9SF19-F1
#
_cell.length_a   1.000
_cell.length_b   1.000
_cell.length_c   1.000
_cell.angle_alpha   90.00
_cell.angle_beta   90.00
_cell.angle_gamma   90.00
#
_symmetry.space_group_name_H-M   'P 1'
#
loop_
_entity.id
_entity.type
_entity.pdbx_description
1 polymer ?
#
loop_
_entity_poly.entity_id
_entity_poly.type
_entity_poly.pdbx_seq_one_letter_code
_entity_poly.pdbx_strand_id
1 'polypeptide(L)' 'MVSHGSSPSLLEALSSDFLACKICLEQLRAPKTLPCLHTYCQDCLAQLADGGRVRCPECRETVPV' A
#
# COMPACT_ATOMS: atom_id res chain seq x y z
N MET A 1 -3.76 -19.61 36.65
CA MET A 1 -4.67 -18.51 36.24
C MET A 1 -3.87 -17.52 35.42
N VAL A 2 -3.85 -17.67 34.09
CA VAL A 2 -3.54 -16.55 33.18
C VAL A 2 -4.57 -16.63 32.05
N SER A 3 -5.50 -15.69 32.09
CA SER A 3 -6.53 -15.45 31.10
C SER A 3 -6.10 -14.19 30.33
N HIS A 4 -5.52 -14.36 29.14
CA HIS A 4 -5.26 -13.28 28.17
C HIS A 4 -4.76 -13.97 26.89
N GLY A 5 -5.36 -13.90 25.71
CA GLY A 5 -6.42 -13.10 25.11
C GLY A 5 -6.36 -13.47 23.61
N SER A 6 -7.47 -13.34 22.88
CA SER A 6 -7.62 -13.70 21.46
C SER A 6 -6.34 -13.59 20.63
N SER A 7 -5.89 -14.69 20.02
CA SER A 7 -5.02 -14.59 18.85
C SER A 7 -5.68 -13.58 17.90
N PRO A 8 -5.00 -12.51 17.46
CA PRO A 8 -5.56 -11.64 16.45
C PRO A 8 -5.91 -12.54 15.28
N SER A 9 -7.19 -12.56 14.95
CA SER A 9 -7.75 -13.35 13.88
C SER A 9 -6.85 -13.18 12.65
N LEU A 10 -6.42 -14.24 11.96
CA LEU A 10 -5.54 -14.13 10.76
C LEU A 10 -6.03 -13.07 9.77
N LEU A 11 -7.35 -12.88 9.70
CA LEU A 11 -8.02 -11.81 8.96
C LEU A 11 -7.62 -10.38 9.41
N GLU A 12 -7.41 -10.10 10.70
CA GLU A 12 -6.99 -8.77 11.21
C GLU A 12 -5.53 -8.47 10.85
N ALA A 13 -4.65 -9.46 10.92
CA ALA A 13 -3.25 -9.31 10.50
C ALA A 13 -3.13 -9.10 8.98
N LEU A 14 -3.94 -9.81 8.19
CA LEU A 14 -3.97 -9.66 6.73
C LEU A 14 -4.56 -8.30 6.32
N SER A 15 -5.63 -7.85 6.98
CA SER A 15 -6.30 -6.59 6.64
C SER A 15 -5.38 -5.38 6.81
N SER A 16 -4.54 -5.38 7.84
CA SER A 16 -3.67 -4.24 8.15
C SER A 16 -2.48 -4.13 7.19
N ASP A 17 -1.87 -5.25 6.77
CA ASP A 17 -0.71 -5.22 5.86
C ASP A 17 -1.13 -4.99 4.40
N PHE A 18 -2.29 -5.52 3.99
CA PHE A 18 -2.76 -5.40 2.60
C PHE A 18 -3.26 -3.99 2.26
N LEU A 19 -3.71 -3.24 3.27
CA LEU A 19 -4.09 -1.85 3.15
C LEU A 19 -2.93 -0.90 3.45
N ALA A 20 -1.70 -1.37 3.59
CA ALA A 20 -0.55 -0.52 3.86
C ALA A 20 0.17 -0.13 2.55
N CYS A 21 0.35 1.17 2.38
CA CYS A 21 1.07 1.77 1.28
C CYS A 21 2.56 1.42 1.42
N LYS A 22 3.17 0.69 0.49
CA LYS A 22 4.62 0.34 0.60
C LYS A 22 5.56 1.55 0.45
N ILE A 23 5.03 2.75 0.20
CA ILE A 23 5.79 4.02 0.11
C ILE A 23 5.85 4.73 1.46
N CYS A 24 4.70 5.07 2.06
CA CYS A 24 4.64 5.74 3.37
C CYS A 24 4.49 4.78 4.56
N LEU A 25 4.31 3.48 4.30
CA LEU A 25 4.06 2.42 5.30
C LEU A 25 2.82 2.67 6.17
N GLU A 26 1.92 3.55 5.73
CA GLU A 26 0.65 3.86 6.39
C GLU A 26 -0.55 3.27 5.64
N GLN A 27 -1.73 3.36 6.26
CA GLN A 27 -2.99 2.94 5.65
C GLN A 27 -3.26 3.71 4.34
N LEU A 28 -3.52 2.97 3.26
CA LEU A 28 -3.76 3.47 1.90
C LEU A 28 -4.91 4.47 1.89
N ARG A 29 -4.56 5.76 1.79
CA ARG A 29 -5.51 6.84 1.62
C ARG A 29 -5.76 7.03 0.13
N ALA A 30 -6.97 6.70 -0.32
CA ALA A 30 -7.37 6.66 -1.74
C ALA A 30 -6.49 5.71 -2.57
N PRO A 31 -6.69 4.37 -2.45
CA PRO A 31 -5.91 3.39 -3.18
C PRO A 31 -6.11 3.58 -4.69
N LYS A 32 -5.03 3.94 -5.40
CA LYS A 32 -5.02 3.97 -6.86
C LYS A 32 -4.26 2.74 -7.34
N THR A 33 -4.94 1.86 -8.07
CA THR A 33 -4.32 0.68 -8.65
C THR A 33 -3.69 1.07 -9.97
N LEU A 34 -2.36 0.93 -10.05
CA LEU A 34 -1.59 1.19 -11.26
C LEU A 34 -1.73 0.02 -12.25
N PRO A 35 -1.44 0.23 -13.55
CA PRO A 35 -1.40 -0.87 -14.53
C PRO A 35 -0.32 -1.90 -14.20
N CYS A 36 0.66 -1.55 -13.34
CA CYS A 36 1.63 -2.49 -12.76
C CYS A 36 1.01 -3.43 -11.70
N LEU A 37 -0.32 -3.36 -11.44
CA LEU A 37 -1.06 -4.10 -10.42
C LEU A 37 -0.62 -3.81 -8.97
N HIS A 38 -0.03 -2.64 -8.74
CA HIS A 38 0.32 -2.19 -7.40
C HIS A 38 -0.58 -1.03 -6.95
N THR A 39 -0.96 -1.08 -5.68
CA THR A 39 -1.87 -0.11 -5.09
C THR A 39 -1.09 0.79 -4.15
N TYR A 40 -1.15 2.10 -4.42
CA TYR A 40 -0.48 3.11 -3.60
C TYR A 40 -1.45 4.23 -3.24
N CYS A 41 -1.03 5.02 -2.26
CA CYS A 41 -1.72 6.24 -1.86
C CYS A 41 -1.70 7.24 -3.01
N GLN A 42 -2.81 7.91 -3.28
CA GLN A 42 -2.84 8.98 -4.29
C GLN A 42 -1.78 10.06 -4.01
N ASP A 43 -1.56 10.39 -2.74
CA ASP A 43 -0.57 11.39 -2.32
C ASP A 43 0.88 10.93 -2.61
N CYS A 44 1.21 9.70 -2.22
CA CYS A 44 2.51 9.11 -2.53
C CYS A 44 2.74 8.99 -4.04
N LEU A 45 1.70 8.63 -4.80
CA LEU A 45 1.76 8.59 -6.26
C LEU A 45 1.99 9.98 -6.84
N ALA A 46 1.31 11.01 -6.32
CA ALA A 46 1.49 12.38 -6.77
C ALA A 46 2.90 12.92 -6.46
N GLN A 47 3.48 12.57 -5.30
CA GLN A 47 4.87 12.89 -4.98
C GLN A 47 5.87 12.15 -5.87
N LEU A 48 5.58 10.90 -6.24
CA LEU A 48 6.46 10.07 -7.08
C LEU A 48 6.26 10.31 -8.57
N ALA A 49 5.14 10.93 -8.96
CA ALA A 49 4.80 11.25 -10.33
C ALA A 49 5.65 12.44 -10.80
N ASP A 50 6.74 12.13 -11.49
CA ASP A 50 7.54 13.14 -12.17
C ASP A 50 7.08 13.24 -13.63
N GLY A 51 6.44 14.37 -13.99
CA GLY A 51 5.97 14.60 -15.37
C GLY A 51 4.90 13.62 -15.87
N GLY A 52 4.06 13.08 -14.99
CA GLY A 52 3.00 12.12 -15.34
C GLY A 52 3.46 10.66 -15.43
N ARG A 53 4.66 10.36 -14.92
CA ARG A 53 5.22 9.01 -14.84
C ARG A 53 5.55 8.68 -13.39
N VAL A 54 5.01 7.57 -12.91
CA VAL A 54 5.31 7.02 -11.58
C VAL A 54 6.21 5.80 -11.75
N ARG A 55 7.25 5.70 -10.94
CA ARG A 55 8.10 4.51 -10.90
C ARG A 55 7.68 3.59 -9.74
N CYS A 56 7.05 2.45 -10.04
CA CYS A 56 6.63 1.48 -9.02
C CYS A 56 7.88 0.98 -8.25
N PRO A 57 7.95 1.09 -6.91
CA PRO A 57 9.13 0.65 -6.13
C PRO A 57 9.32 -0.87 -6.12
N GLU A 58 8.25 -1.64 -6.32
CA GLU A 58 8.30 -3.12 -6.30
C GLU A 58 8.77 -3.72 -7.62
N CYS A 59 8.16 -3.32 -8.74
CA CYS A 59 8.55 -3.80 -10.07
C CYS A 59 9.59 -2.92 -10.76
N ARG A 60 9.94 -1.76 -10.19
CA ARG A 60 10.82 -0.73 -10.79
C ARG A 60 10.33 -0.21 -12.14
N GLU A 61 9.08 -0.49 -12.48
CA GLU A 61 8.48 -0.15 -13.75
C GLU A 61 7.93 1.27 -13.71
N THR A 62 8.18 2.02 -14.78
CA THR A 62 7.66 3.39 -14.91
C THR A 62 6.33 3.32 -15.62
N VAL A 63 5.25 3.58 -14.90
CA VAL A 63 3.90 3.59 -15.46
C VAL A 63 3.35 5.02 -15.57
N PRO A 64 2.57 5.31 -16.61
CA PRO A 64 1.82 6.56 -16.70
C PRO A 64 0.70 6.57 -15.64
N VAL A 65 0.53 7.70 -14.94
CA VAL A 65 -0.45 7.87 -13.83
C VAL A 65 -1.73 8.61 -14.24
#